data_AF-A0A2N1D7M1-F1
#
_entry.id   AF-A0A2N1D7M1-F1
#
_cell.length_a   1.000
_cell.length_b   1.000
_cell.length_c   1.000
_cell.angle_alpha   90.00
_cell.angle_beta   90.00
_cell.angle_gamma   90.00
#
_symmetry.space_group_name_H-M   'P 1'
#
loop_
_entity.id
_entity.type
_entity.pdbx_description
1 polymer ?
#
loop_
_entity_poly.entity_id
_entity_poly.type
_entity_poly.pdbx_seq_one_letter_code
_entity_poly.pdbx_strand_id
1 'polypeptide(L)'
;MVNNLTNALLKKGDNLALCNGQLIITPLSGQPVPRAWLATNRTKIMCEIAHQSNQSIFTYSYYQTGIYNSGRSPGVMMKFSDLLTGEEAYAVFNATLKYQRATKSKKAGDSLPDRHFHIRDRAAFYNFWMKTGIDIPRRFSEWHKSMSKLQHVYFVAEKRSGDKLANNSIQPLSLSSAVIQQLFGDNTATSERQASDNTATRNGDKEWRQGLVTSNGDKDIATSHATNGLTPDPKCVSNEVRVFESAGDLSACASNRVLSNQVMTCNVVPLTPNKKAPEEQSNDEWLQDYNSAG
;
A
#
# COMPACT_ATOMS: atom_id res chain seq x y z
N MET A 1 26.92 10.32 2.12
CA MET A 1 25.58 9.87 2.56
C MET A 1 24.61 10.17 1.44
N VAL A 2 23.86 9.17 0.96
CA VAL A 2 22.78 9.42 0.01
C VAL A 2 21.69 10.21 0.78
N ASN A 3 21.33 11.40 0.32
CA ASN A 3 20.26 12.19 0.91
C ASN A 3 18.91 11.47 0.70
N ASN A 4 18.53 10.66 1.68
CA ASN A 4 17.27 9.95 1.74
C ASN A 4 16.15 10.91 2.15
N LEU A 5 15.09 10.99 1.34
CA LEU A 5 14.00 11.94 1.54
C LEU A 5 13.24 11.65 2.84
N THR A 6 12.99 10.38 3.12
CA THR A 6 12.31 9.92 4.34
C THR A 6 13.09 10.38 5.58
N ASN A 7 14.41 10.18 5.60
CA ASN A 7 15.26 10.65 6.70
C ASN A 7 15.23 12.19 6.82
N ALA A 8 15.23 12.93 5.70
CA ALA A 8 15.13 14.39 5.73
C ALA A 8 13.80 14.89 6.34
N LEU A 9 12.68 14.24 6.05
CA LEU A 9 11.38 14.55 6.67
C LEU A 9 11.41 14.27 8.19
N LEU A 10 11.92 13.11 8.59
CA LEU A 10 12.04 12.74 10.00
C LEU A 10 12.95 13.70 10.77
N LYS A 11 14.09 14.11 10.20
CA LYS A 11 15.01 15.09 10.81
C LYS A 11 14.40 16.49 10.94
N LYS A 12 13.46 16.86 10.07
CA LYS A 12 12.66 18.09 10.20
C LYS A 12 11.62 18.00 11.32
N GLY A 13 11.40 16.82 11.89
CA GLY A 13 10.39 16.56 12.91
C GLY A 13 9.03 16.15 12.34
N ASP A 14 8.92 15.90 11.04
CA ASP A 14 7.69 15.39 10.46
C ASP A 14 7.44 13.95 10.92
N ASN A 15 6.18 13.63 11.18
CA ASN A 15 5.78 12.30 11.59
C ASN A 15 5.22 11.55 10.37
N LEU A 16 5.77 10.37 10.10
CA LEU A 16 5.33 9.49 9.02
C LEU A 16 4.69 8.24 9.61
N ALA A 17 3.56 7.81 9.05
CA ALA A 17 2.92 6.54 9.39
C ALA A 17 2.30 5.90 8.15
N LEU A 18 2.08 4.59 8.20
CA LEU A 18 1.30 3.85 7.22
C LEU A 18 0.08 3.26 7.91
N CYS A 19 -1.12 3.61 7.45
CA CYS A 19 -2.37 3.04 7.95
C CYS A 19 -3.16 2.45 6.79
N ASN A 20 -3.54 1.18 6.87
CA ASN A 20 -4.25 0.46 5.80
C ASN A 20 -3.60 0.62 4.42
N GLY A 21 -2.27 0.62 4.37
CA GLY A 21 -1.47 0.76 3.16
C GLY A 21 -1.39 2.18 2.61
N GLN A 22 -1.94 3.18 3.29
CA GLN A 22 -1.83 4.59 2.88
C GLN A 22 -0.74 5.30 3.67
N LEU A 23 0.10 6.07 2.98
CA LEU A 23 1.12 6.90 3.61
C LEU A 23 0.48 8.17 4.18
N ILE A 24 0.66 8.38 5.48
CA ILE A 24 0.23 9.56 6.21
C ILE A 24 1.48 10.32 6.65
N ILE A 25 1.53 11.61 6.32
CA ILE A 25 2.58 12.52 6.77
C ILE A 25 1.90 13.61 7.58
N THR A 26 2.31 13.77 8.83
CA THR A 26 1.87 14.84 9.72
C THR A 26 3.05 15.80 9.90
N PRO A 27 3.07 16.93 9.19
CA PRO A 27 4.19 17.86 9.25
C PRO A 27 4.29 18.54 10.61
N LEU A 28 5.51 18.83 11.07
CA LEU A 28 5.73 19.55 12.33
C LEU A 28 5.07 20.94 12.31
N SER A 29 5.01 21.57 11.14
CA SER A 29 4.38 22.88 10.94
C SER A 29 2.85 22.87 11.13
N GLY A 30 2.21 21.69 11.16
CA GLY A 30 0.76 21.54 11.17
C GLY A 30 0.07 21.87 9.84
N GLN A 31 0.82 22.32 8.83
CA GLN A 31 0.28 22.61 7.50
C GLN A 31 0.12 21.31 6.70
N PRO A 32 -0.92 21.19 5.84
CA PRO A 32 -1.10 19.99 5.02
C PRO A 32 0.04 19.84 4.00
N VAL A 33 0.47 18.60 3.76
CA VAL A 33 1.43 18.31 2.70
C VAL A 33 0.80 18.63 1.33
N PRO A 34 1.45 19.42 0.47
CA PRO A 34 0.94 19.70 -0.87
C PRO A 34 0.68 18.41 -1.67
N ARG A 35 -0.53 18.28 -2.23
CA ARG A 35 -0.96 17.06 -2.93
C ARG A 35 -0.05 16.69 -4.11
N ALA A 36 0.36 17.69 -4.89
CA ALA A 36 1.25 17.51 -6.04
C ALA A 36 2.63 16.98 -5.59
N TRP A 37 3.18 17.55 -4.52
CA TRP A 37 4.44 17.08 -3.96
C TRP A 37 4.33 15.63 -3.46
N LEU A 38 3.26 15.30 -2.75
CA LEU A 38 3.05 13.94 -2.25
C LEU A 38 2.89 12.95 -3.41
N ALA A 39 2.17 13.30 -4.48
CA ALA A 39 2.02 12.42 -5.65
C ALA A 39 3.37 12.06 -6.28
N THR A 40 4.30 13.02 -6.39
CA THR A 40 5.63 12.80 -6.98
C THR A 40 6.59 12.05 -6.04
N ASN A 41 6.48 12.26 -4.73
CA ASN A 41 7.48 11.77 -3.77
C ASN A 41 7.07 10.50 -3.01
N ARG A 42 5.79 10.13 -3.01
CA ARG A 42 5.28 8.98 -2.22
C ARG A 42 5.99 7.68 -2.56
N THR A 43 6.14 7.35 -3.84
CA THR A 43 6.83 6.13 -4.26
C THR A 43 8.29 6.12 -3.81
N LYS A 44 8.97 7.28 -3.87
CA LYS A 44 10.35 7.41 -3.38
C LYS A 44 10.44 7.11 -1.88
N ILE A 45 9.55 7.70 -1.07
CA ILE A 45 9.47 7.44 0.38
C ILE A 45 9.24 5.95 0.64
N MET A 46 8.32 5.31 -0.10
CA MET A 46 8.02 3.90 0.10
C MET A 46 9.14 2.96 -0.36
N CYS A 47 9.88 3.28 -1.42
CA CYS A 47 11.10 2.57 -1.80
C CYS A 47 12.16 2.69 -0.70
N GLU A 48 12.38 3.88 -0.16
CA GLU A 48 13.31 4.10 0.94
C GLU A 48 12.93 3.28 2.19
N ILE A 49 11.64 3.21 2.53
CA ILE A 49 11.13 2.36 3.62
C ILE A 49 11.34 0.87 3.31
N ALA A 50 11.06 0.42 2.09
CA ALA A 50 11.27 -0.97 1.68
C ALA A 50 12.75 -1.38 1.82
N HIS A 51 13.66 -0.55 1.32
CA HIS A 51 15.10 -0.77 1.42
C HIS A 51 15.60 -0.73 2.87
N GLN A 52 15.17 0.27 3.66
CA GLN A 52 15.61 0.41 5.05
C GLN A 52 15.10 -0.73 5.94
N SER A 53 13.91 -1.25 5.68
CA SER A 53 13.35 -2.41 6.38
C SER A 53 13.79 -3.76 5.82
N ASN A 54 14.48 -3.78 4.67
CA ASN A 54 14.78 -4.98 3.90
C ASN A 54 13.55 -5.90 3.71
N GLN A 55 12.40 -5.29 3.42
CA GLN A 55 11.13 -5.99 3.29
C GLN A 55 10.47 -5.66 1.95
N SER A 56 9.95 -6.69 1.27
CA SER A 56 9.15 -6.51 0.07
C SER A 56 7.87 -5.73 0.38
N ILE A 57 7.74 -4.56 -0.25
CA ILE A 57 6.54 -3.73 -0.23
C ILE A 57 6.03 -3.68 -1.65
N PHE A 58 4.78 -4.08 -1.87
CA PHE A 58 4.18 -4.18 -3.19
C PHE A 58 3.29 -2.98 -3.47
N THR A 59 3.44 -2.38 -4.64
CA THR A 59 2.49 -1.40 -5.19
C THR A 59 1.67 -2.04 -6.30
N TYR A 60 0.39 -1.69 -6.40
CA TYR A 60 -0.48 -2.16 -7.48
C TYR A 60 -0.18 -1.42 -8.79
N SER A 61 -0.04 -2.18 -9.89
CA SER A 61 0.29 -1.63 -11.22
C SER A 61 -0.93 -1.61 -12.14
N TYR A 62 -1.48 -2.79 -12.45
CA TYR A 62 -2.67 -2.94 -13.30
C TYR A 62 -3.37 -4.28 -13.04
N TYR A 63 -4.50 -4.47 -13.69
CA TYR A 63 -5.20 -5.76 -13.69
C TYR A 63 -5.60 -6.19 -15.10
N GLN A 64 -5.80 -7.49 -15.25
CA GLN A 64 -6.37 -8.10 -16.44
C GLN A 64 -7.41 -9.14 -16.03
N THR A 65 -8.40 -9.34 -16.89
CA THR A 65 -9.39 -10.42 -16.74
C THR A 65 -9.04 -11.54 -17.69
N GLY A 66 -9.23 -12.78 -17.26
CA GLY A 66 -8.91 -13.93 -18.11
C GLY A 66 -9.34 -15.26 -17.51
N ILE A 67 -9.10 -16.33 -18.26
CA ILE A 67 -9.29 -17.69 -17.78
C ILE A 67 -7.92 -18.26 -17.43
N TYR A 68 -7.73 -18.52 -16.14
CA TYR A 68 -6.46 -18.98 -15.56
C TYR A 68 -6.56 -20.46 -15.15
N ASN A 69 -5.45 -21.01 -14.64
CA ASN A 69 -5.31 -22.42 -14.27
C ASN A 69 -5.62 -23.36 -15.45
N SER A 70 -4.93 -23.15 -16.58
CA SER A 70 -5.09 -23.94 -17.81
C SER A 70 -6.53 -23.97 -18.33
N GLY A 71 -7.20 -22.81 -18.33
CA GLY A 71 -8.54 -22.66 -18.88
C GLY A 71 -9.69 -23.03 -17.93
N ARG A 72 -9.42 -23.28 -16.65
CA ARG A 72 -10.43 -23.78 -15.70
C ARG A 72 -11.10 -22.71 -14.85
N SER A 73 -10.43 -21.59 -14.60
CA SER A 73 -10.87 -20.64 -13.59
C SER A 73 -10.92 -19.21 -14.15
N PRO A 74 -12.11 -18.66 -14.44
CA PRO A 74 -12.24 -17.25 -14.78
C PRO A 74 -11.86 -16.38 -13.57
N GLY A 75 -11.15 -15.29 -13.83
CA GLY A 75 -10.63 -14.47 -12.75
C GLY A 75 -10.12 -13.10 -13.16
N VAL A 76 -9.62 -12.40 -12.15
CA VAL A 76 -8.90 -11.14 -12.24
C VAL A 76 -7.48 -11.39 -11.79
N MET A 77 -6.51 -11.23 -12.70
CA MET A 77 -5.10 -11.16 -12.35
C MET A 77 -4.76 -9.72 -12.01
N MET A 78 -4.23 -9.50 -10.82
CA MET A 78 -3.66 -8.23 -10.39
C MET A 78 -2.14 -8.33 -10.44
N LYS A 79 -1.52 -7.30 -11.02
CA LYS A 79 -0.08 -7.15 -11.12
C LYS A 79 0.40 -6.12 -10.11
N PHE A 80 1.52 -6.43 -9.50
CA PHE A 80 2.18 -5.62 -8.49
C PHE A 80 3.65 -5.46 -8.86
N SER A 81 4.25 -4.37 -8.39
CA SER A 81 5.70 -4.16 -8.44
C SER A 81 6.26 -4.19 -7.03
N ASP A 82 7.31 -4.97 -6.80
CA ASP A 82 8.05 -4.99 -5.54
C ASP A 82 8.97 -3.76 -5.47
N LEU A 83 8.75 -2.90 -4.48
CA LEU A 83 9.53 -1.68 -4.29
C LEU A 83 10.94 -1.93 -3.75
N LEU A 84 11.22 -3.14 -3.23
CA LEU A 84 12.55 -3.53 -2.77
C LEU A 84 13.42 -4.03 -3.92
N THR A 85 12.89 -4.90 -4.77
CA THR A 85 13.66 -5.57 -5.84
C THR A 85 13.43 -4.99 -7.23
N GLY A 86 12.33 -4.26 -7.43
CA GLY A 86 11.87 -3.79 -8.74
C GLY A 86 11.17 -4.88 -9.57
N GLU A 87 11.09 -6.11 -9.09
CA GLU A 87 10.47 -7.23 -9.81
C GLU A 87 8.95 -7.13 -9.83
N GLU A 88 8.33 -7.75 -10.85
CA GLU A 88 6.88 -7.90 -10.89
C GLU A 88 6.41 -9.10 -10.08
N ALA A 89 5.26 -8.96 -9.43
CA ALA A 89 4.52 -10.05 -8.80
C ALA A 89 3.07 -10.04 -9.24
N TYR A 90 2.36 -11.16 -9.08
CA TYR A 90 0.94 -11.22 -9.44
C TYR A 90 0.10 -12.07 -8.48
N ALA A 91 -1.18 -11.74 -8.40
CA ALA A 91 -2.20 -12.51 -7.69
C ALA A 91 -3.41 -12.73 -8.60
N VAL A 92 -4.08 -13.89 -8.49
CA VAL A 92 -5.24 -14.21 -9.33
C VAL A 92 -6.44 -14.51 -8.46
N PHE A 93 -7.50 -13.72 -8.59
CA PHE A 93 -8.74 -13.89 -7.84
C PHE A 93 -9.85 -14.41 -8.74
N ASN A 94 -10.65 -15.34 -8.22
CA ASN A 94 -11.81 -15.87 -8.95
C ASN A 94 -12.86 -14.79 -9.18
N ALA A 95 -13.38 -14.70 -10.41
CA ALA A 95 -14.40 -13.73 -10.80
C ALA A 95 -15.27 -14.29 -11.93
N THR A 96 -16.46 -13.71 -12.08
CA THR A 96 -17.36 -14.02 -13.19
C THR A 96 -17.09 -13.07 -14.35
N LEU A 97 -16.78 -13.62 -15.53
CA LEU A 97 -16.47 -12.87 -16.75
C LEU A 97 -17.59 -12.94 -17.80
N LYS A 98 -18.77 -13.43 -17.40
CA LYS A 98 -19.94 -13.61 -18.26
C LYS A 98 -21.18 -12.94 -17.66
N TYR A 99 -22.10 -12.50 -18.52
CA TYR A 99 -23.40 -12.01 -18.09
C TYR A 99 -24.19 -13.11 -17.39
N GLN A 100 -24.65 -12.86 -16.16
CA GLN A 100 -25.48 -13.80 -15.41
C GLN A 100 -26.96 -13.73 -15.81
N ARG A 101 -27.40 -12.62 -16.41
CA ARG A 101 -28.76 -12.36 -16.86
C ARG A 101 -28.72 -11.75 -18.25
N ALA A 102 -29.75 -11.98 -19.04
CA ALA A 102 -29.92 -11.27 -20.32
C ALA A 102 -30.14 -9.78 -20.07
N THR A 103 -29.55 -8.95 -20.92
CA THR A 103 -29.80 -7.51 -21.02
C THR A 103 -30.45 -7.22 -22.37
N LYS A 104 -30.81 -5.96 -22.63
CA LYS A 104 -31.39 -5.55 -23.93
C LYS A 104 -30.52 -5.94 -25.13
N SER A 105 -29.20 -6.00 -24.95
CA SER A 105 -28.23 -6.20 -26.03
C SER A 105 -27.39 -7.48 -25.92
N LYS A 106 -27.40 -8.18 -24.78
CA LYS A 106 -26.57 -9.36 -24.51
C LYS A 106 -27.36 -10.47 -23.85
N LYS A 107 -27.07 -11.72 -24.20
CA LYS A 107 -27.68 -12.91 -23.60
C LYS A 107 -26.94 -13.32 -22.33
N ALA A 108 -27.61 -14.04 -21.45
CA ALA A 108 -26.94 -14.70 -20.34
C ALA A 108 -25.90 -15.70 -20.88
N GLY A 109 -24.70 -15.72 -20.31
CA GLY A 109 -23.57 -16.53 -20.78
C GLY A 109 -22.64 -15.83 -21.76
N ASP A 110 -23.06 -14.70 -22.36
CA ASP A 110 -22.19 -13.88 -23.19
C ASP A 110 -21.03 -13.30 -22.35
N SER A 111 -19.87 -13.09 -22.97
CA SER A 111 -18.73 -12.46 -22.31
C SER A 111 -19.04 -11.02 -21.91
N LEU A 112 -18.57 -10.62 -20.72
CA LEU A 112 -18.56 -9.22 -20.31
C LEU A 112 -17.60 -8.41 -21.20
N PRO A 113 -17.74 -7.07 -21.25
CA PRO A 113 -16.79 -6.22 -21.95
C PRO A 113 -15.37 -6.42 -21.39
N ASP A 114 -14.36 -6.01 -22.15
CA ASP A 114 -12.98 -6.17 -21.73
C ASP A 114 -12.73 -5.52 -20.35
N ARG A 115 -11.91 -6.18 -19.53
CA ARG A 115 -11.58 -5.82 -18.13
C ARG A 115 -12.78 -5.71 -17.17
N HIS A 116 -13.99 -6.09 -17.60
CA HIS A 116 -15.15 -6.14 -16.71
C HIS A 116 -15.22 -7.50 -16.03
N PHE A 117 -15.55 -7.47 -14.75
CA PHE A 117 -15.71 -8.67 -13.95
C PHE A 117 -16.75 -8.44 -12.86
N HIS A 118 -17.40 -9.52 -12.44
CA HIS A 118 -18.26 -9.54 -11.27
C HIS A 118 -17.64 -10.42 -10.20
N ILE A 119 -17.57 -9.91 -8.98
CA ILE A 119 -17.19 -10.71 -7.81
C ILE A 119 -18.43 -11.20 -7.09
N ARG A 120 -18.33 -12.34 -6.42
CA ARG A 120 -19.34 -12.80 -5.47
C ARG A 120 -19.09 -12.15 -4.12
N ASP A 121 -20.16 -11.97 -3.35
CA ASP A 121 -20.04 -11.58 -1.94
C ASP A 121 -19.17 -12.59 -1.19
N ARG A 122 -18.35 -12.10 -0.25
CA ARG A 122 -17.40 -12.88 0.58
C ARG A 122 -16.34 -13.67 -0.20
N ALA A 123 -16.19 -13.43 -1.51
CA ALA A 123 -15.11 -14.02 -2.29
C ALA A 123 -13.74 -13.51 -1.81
N ALA A 124 -12.67 -14.23 -2.14
CA ALA A 124 -11.31 -13.83 -1.77
C ALA A 124 -10.96 -12.40 -2.19
N PHE A 125 -11.43 -11.95 -3.37
CA PHE A 125 -11.25 -10.57 -3.82
C PHE A 125 -11.98 -9.57 -2.92
N TYR A 126 -13.22 -9.87 -2.53
CA TYR A 126 -14.00 -9.04 -1.63
C TYR A 126 -13.29 -8.88 -0.29
N ASN A 127 -12.83 -9.98 0.30
CA ASN A 127 -12.10 -9.95 1.57
C ASN A 127 -10.77 -9.19 1.45
N PHE A 128 -10.03 -9.36 0.35
CA PHE A 128 -8.84 -8.55 0.04
C PHE A 128 -9.18 -7.06 0.03
N TRP A 129 -10.25 -6.66 -0.66
CA TRP A 129 -10.64 -5.26 -0.74
C TRP A 129 -11.03 -4.68 0.61
N MET A 130 -11.80 -5.44 1.40
CA MET A 130 -12.22 -5.00 2.74
C MET A 130 -11.03 -4.66 3.64
N LYS A 131 -9.90 -5.36 3.51
CA LYS A 131 -8.69 -5.04 4.26
C LYS A 131 -8.14 -3.65 3.94
N THR A 132 -8.33 -3.16 2.71
CA THR A 132 -7.80 -1.86 2.24
C THR A 132 -8.48 -0.64 2.86
N GLY A 133 -9.69 -0.80 3.41
CA GLY A 133 -10.51 0.33 3.86
C GLY A 133 -11.05 1.22 2.74
N ILE A 134 -10.78 0.92 1.47
CA ILE A 134 -11.34 1.68 0.33
C ILE A 134 -12.85 1.44 0.23
N ASP A 135 -13.60 2.51 -0.03
CA ASP A 135 -15.04 2.46 -0.28
C ASP A 135 -15.43 1.36 -1.27
N ILE A 136 -16.41 0.56 -0.86
CA ILE A 136 -16.98 -0.51 -1.67
C ILE A 136 -17.79 0.13 -2.81
N PRO A 137 -17.59 -0.32 -4.07
CA PRO A 137 -18.42 0.12 -5.18
C PRO A 137 -19.92 -0.11 -4.89
N ARG A 138 -20.77 0.86 -5.25
CA ARG A 138 -22.22 0.78 -5.03
C ARG A 138 -22.84 -0.49 -5.61
N ARG A 139 -22.31 -1.00 -6.72
CA ARG A 139 -22.80 -2.21 -7.39
C ARG A 139 -21.66 -3.21 -7.60
N PHE A 140 -21.97 -4.50 -7.45
CA PHE A 140 -21.05 -5.60 -7.76
C PHE A 140 -20.57 -5.65 -9.22
N SER A 141 -21.21 -4.93 -10.12
CA SER A 141 -20.76 -4.77 -11.51
C SER A 141 -19.74 -3.66 -11.74
N GLU A 142 -19.50 -2.81 -10.74
CA GLU A 142 -18.70 -1.58 -10.87
C GLU A 142 -17.31 -1.68 -10.22
N TRP A 143 -16.93 -2.87 -9.76
CA TRP A 143 -15.61 -3.12 -9.16
C TRP A 143 -14.46 -2.73 -10.08
N HIS A 144 -14.59 -2.98 -11.38
CA HIS A 144 -13.63 -2.58 -12.39
C HIS A 144 -13.32 -1.06 -12.37
N LYS A 145 -14.32 -0.21 -12.07
CA LYS A 145 -14.16 1.26 -12.01
C LYS A 145 -13.32 1.71 -10.81
N SER A 146 -13.28 0.90 -9.76
CA SER A 146 -12.58 1.25 -8.52
C SER A 146 -11.14 0.75 -8.49
N MET A 147 -10.72 -0.12 -9.41
CA MET A 147 -9.39 -0.74 -9.42
C MET A 147 -8.23 0.28 -9.40
N SER A 148 -8.41 1.47 -9.99
CA SER A 148 -7.40 2.54 -9.94
C SER A 148 -7.14 3.06 -8.53
N LYS A 149 -8.12 2.99 -7.62
CA LYS A 149 -7.97 3.44 -6.23
C LYS A 149 -6.89 2.65 -5.47
N LEU A 150 -6.57 1.43 -5.91
CA LEU A 150 -5.51 0.61 -5.32
C LEU A 150 -4.10 1.14 -5.61
N GLN A 151 -3.91 2.05 -6.57
CA GLN A 151 -2.60 2.66 -6.89
C GLN A 151 -2.02 3.47 -5.73
N HIS A 152 -2.80 3.75 -4.70
CA HIS A 152 -2.40 4.52 -3.53
C HIS A 152 -2.32 3.67 -2.26
N VAL A 153 -2.39 2.34 -2.41
CA VAL A 153 -2.29 1.38 -1.32
C VAL A 153 -1.04 0.53 -1.51
N TYR A 154 -0.24 0.45 -0.45
CA TYR A 154 0.95 -0.38 -0.38
C TYR A 154 0.65 -1.66 0.39
N PHE A 155 1.15 -2.78 -0.12
CA PHE A 155 0.83 -4.11 0.39
C PHE A 155 2.08 -4.84 0.87
N VAL A 156 1.86 -5.79 1.78
CA VAL A 156 2.79 -6.88 2.06
C VAL A 156 2.11 -8.19 1.69
N ALA A 157 2.92 -9.15 1.24
CA ALA A 157 2.43 -10.45 0.81
C ALA A 157 3.55 -11.49 0.80
N GLU A 158 3.18 -12.75 0.99
CA GLU A 158 4.08 -13.89 0.82
C GLU A 158 4.10 -14.32 -0.65
N LYS A 159 5.29 -14.52 -1.21
CA LYS A 159 5.47 -15.21 -2.49
C LYS A 159 5.27 -16.72 -2.27
N ARG A 160 4.46 -17.36 -3.10
CA ARG A 160 4.12 -18.79 -2.98
C ARG A 160 4.95 -19.68 -3.91
N SER A 161 5.10 -19.25 -5.16
CA SER A 161 5.87 -19.94 -6.20
C SER A 161 6.17 -18.96 -7.32
N GLY A 162 7.45 -18.78 -7.64
CA GLY A 162 7.92 -17.72 -8.54
C GLY A 162 7.33 -16.37 -8.13
N ASP A 163 6.80 -15.65 -9.11
CA ASP A 163 6.24 -14.30 -8.93
C ASP A 163 4.79 -14.29 -8.41
N LYS A 164 4.22 -15.47 -8.12
CA LYS A 164 2.83 -15.58 -7.66
C LYS A 164 2.73 -15.32 -6.16
N LEU A 165 1.97 -14.30 -5.79
CA LEU A 165 1.61 -13.99 -4.42
C LEU A 165 0.53 -14.93 -3.89
N ALA A 166 0.61 -15.28 -2.60
CA ALA A 166 -0.46 -15.99 -1.92
C ALA A 166 -1.62 -15.03 -1.60
N ASN A 167 -2.78 -15.19 -2.26
CA ASN A 167 -3.89 -14.25 -2.17
C ASN A 167 -4.34 -13.90 -0.74
N ASN A 168 -4.26 -14.84 0.20
CA ASN A 168 -4.69 -14.66 1.58
C ASN A 168 -3.69 -13.86 2.43
N SER A 169 -2.40 -13.89 2.08
CA SER A 169 -1.35 -13.12 2.77
C SER A 169 -1.26 -11.67 2.30
N ILE A 170 -1.86 -11.34 1.14
CA ILE A 170 -1.94 -9.96 0.68
C ILE A 170 -2.77 -9.14 1.67
N GLN A 171 -2.12 -8.13 2.24
CA GLN A 171 -2.71 -7.20 3.19
C GLN A 171 -2.06 -5.82 3.05
N PRO A 172 -2.81 -4.74 3.29
CA PRO A 172 -2.22 -3.40 3.30
C PRO A 172 -1.18 -3.27 4.41
N LEU A 173 -0.10 -2.57 4.12
CA LEU A 173 0.97 -2.29 5.06
C LEU A 173 0.49 -1.31 6.14
N SER A 174 0.70 -1.63 7.41
CA SER A 174 0.48 -0.71 8.52
C SER A 174 1.73 -0.61 9.39
N LEU A 175 2.28 0.58 9.53
CA LEU A 175 3.47 0.90 10.32
C LEU A 175 3.21 2.16 11.14
N SER A 176 3.42 2.07 12.45
CA SER A 176 3.33 3.24 13.33
C SER A 176 4.53 4.17 13.11
N SER A 177 4.37 5.42 13.55
CA SER A 177 5.41 6.42 13.43
C SER A 177 6.68 6.08 14.21
N ALA A 178 6.52 5.44 15.37
CA ALA A 178 7.64 4.97 16.18
C ALA A 178 8.48 3.94 15.43
N VAL A 179 7.83 3.01 14.72
CA VAL A 179 8.55 2.00 13.91
C VAL A 179 9.31 2.67 12.77
N ILE A 180 8.69 3.62 12.05
CA ILE A 180 9.37 4.33 10.97
C ILE A 180 10.54 5.18 11.52
N GLN A 181 10.36 5.87 12.65
CA GLN A 181 11.45 6.60 13.30
C GLN A 181 12.59 5.67 13.72
N GLN A 182 12.28 4.51 14.28
CA GLN A 182 13.30 3.52 14.68
C GLN A 182 14.05 2.96 13.47
N LEU A 183 13.37 2.71 12.34
CA LEU A 183 13.99 2.22 11.12
C LEU A 183 15.03 3.19 10.55
N PHE A 184 14.79 4.50 10.68
CA PHE A 184 15.62 5.55 10.10
C PHE A 184 16.48 6.32 11.11
N GLY A 185 16.36 6.00 12.40
CA GLY A 185 17.17 6.59 13.47
C GLY A 185 18.62 6.14 13.39
N ASP A 186 19.54 7.03 13.79
CA ASP A 186 20.96 6.69 13.89
C ASP A 186 21.13 5.63 14.99
N ASN A 187 21.61 4.45 14.62
CA ASN A 187 21.99 3.38 15.55
C ASN A 187 23.11 3.86 16.48
N THR A 188 22.78 4.51 17.60
CA THR A 188 23.74 4.68 18.72
C THR A 188 23.47 3.74 19.88
N ALA A 189 22.52 2.79 19.79
CA ALA A 189 22.31 1.80 20.84
C ALA A 189 21.52 0.55 20.41
N THR A 190 22.10 -0.32 19.57
CA THR A 190 21.76 -1.77 19.60
C THR A 190 22.86 -2.64 18.94
N SER A 191 24.10 -2.56 19.45
CA SER A 191 25.11 -3.62 19.24
C SER A 191 25.23 -4.55 20.46
N GLU A 192 24.29 -4.48 21.40
CA GLU A 192 24.28 -5.28 22.63
C GLU A 192 22.91 -5.95 22.80
N ARG A 193 22.54 -6.82 21.86
CA ARG A 193 21.49 -7.82 22.11
C ARG A 193 21.59 -8.94 21.09
N GLN A 194 22.63 -9.77 21.27
CA GLN A 194 22.63 -11.22 21.07
C GLN A 194 24.07 -11.77 21.18
N ALA A 195 24.76 -11.48 22.27
CA ALA A 195 25.67 -12.47 22.85
C ALA A 195 24.84 -13.21 23.90
N SER A 196 24.24 -14.33 23.51
CA SER A 196 23.68 -15.27 24.49
C SER A 196 24.87 -15.81 25.28
N ASP A 197 25.01 -15.34 26.52
CA ASP A 197 25.81 -15.97 27.55
C ASP A 197 25.29 -17.41 27.76
N ASN A 198 25.82 -18.35 27.00
CA ASN A 198 25.86 -19.75 27.40
C ASN A 198 27.18 -19.97 28.15
N THR A 199 27.32 -19.35 29.31
CA THR A 199 28.27 -19.83 30.31
C THR A 199 27.64 -21.01 31.02
N ALA A 200 28.13 -22.18 30.64
CA ALA A 200 27.87 -23.46 31.29
C ALA A 200 28.09 -23.35 32.80
N THR A 201 27.09 -23.76 33.59
CA THR A 201 27.33 -24.23 34.95
C THR A 201 27.00 -25.71 34.99
N ARG A 202 28.08 -26.47 35.20
CA ARG A 202 28.15 -27.91 35.33
C ARG A 202 27.90 -28.29 36.81
N ASN A 203 27.35 -29.51 36.96
CA ASN A 203 27.29 -30.41 38.13
C ASN A 203 26.03 -30.41 39.01
N GLY A 204 25.45 -31.62 39.10
CA GLY A 204 24.45 -32.06 40.05
C GLY A 204 24.02 -33.48 39.75
N ASP A 205 24.90 -34.46 40.02
CA ASP A 205 24.68 -35.89 39.86
C ASP A 205 23.44 -36.41 40.62
N LYS A 206 22.71 -37.37 40.02
CA LYS A 206 22.21 -38.58 40.72
C LYS A 206 21.62 -39.60 39.73
N GLU A 207 22.16 -40.82 39.83
CA GLU A 207 21.75 -42.08 39.19
C GLU A 207 20.26 -42.45 39.42
N TRP A 208 19.60 -43.09 38.46
CA TRP A 208 19.41 -44.57 38.46
C TRP A 208 18.80 -45.09 37.15
N ARG A 209 18.86 -46.42 37.01
CA ARG A 209 19.01 -47.25 35.81
C ARG A 209 17.73 -47.66 35.05
N GLN A 210 17.99 -48.14 33.82
CA GLN A 210 17.49 -49.36 33.15
C GLN A 210 16.19 -49.33 32.32
N GLY A 211 16.31 -49.72 31.03
CA GLY A 211 15.22 -50.38 30.31
C GLY A 211 15.20 -50.27 28.78
N LEU A 212 15.86 -51.22 28.11
CA LEU A 212 15.46 -51.88 26.85
C LEU A 212 15.45 -51.14 25.48
N VAL A 213 15.99 -51.87 24.51
CA VAL A 213 16.21 -51.58 23.08
C VAL A 213 14.90 -51.65 22.27
N THR A 214 14.71 -50.76 21.27
CA THR A 214 14.56 -51.10 19.83
C THR A 214 14.08 -49.92 18.95
N SER A 215 14.75 -49.76 17.80
CA SER A 215 14.22 -49.49 16.45
C SER A 215 13.70 -48.10 16.04
N ASN A 216 14.54 -47.43 15.22
CA ASN A 216 14.30 -46.72 13.95
C ASN A 216 13.13 -45.72 13.77
N GLY A 217 13.50 -44.53 13.30
CA GLY A 217 12.63 -43.66 12.52
C GLY A 217 13.18 -42.25 12.34
N ASP A 218 13.99 -42.04 11.30
CA ASP A 218 14.40 -40.73 10.79
C ASP A 218 13.19 -39.79 10.59
N LYS A 219 13.33 -38.55 11.05
CA LYS A 219 12.79 -37.36 10.38
C LYS A 219 13.41 -36.10 10.97
N ASP A 220 14.45 -35.63 10.30
CA ASP A 220 14.99 -34.29 10.49
C ASP A 220 13.89 -33.26 10.18
N ILE A 221 13.39 -32.59 11.22
CA ILE A 221 12.61 -31.37 11.08
C ILE A 221 13.63 -30.25 10.91
N ALA A 222 13.96 -29.95 9.66
CA ALA A 222 14.69 -28.73 9.32
C ALA A 222 13.80 -27.53 9.68
N THR A 223 14.16 -26.89 10.79
CA THR A 223 13.60 -25.63 11.25
C THR A 223 14.10 -24.53 10.30
N SER A 224 13.32 -24.16 9.29
CA SER A 224 13.66 -23.07 8.38
C SER A 224 12.96 -21.77 8.78
N HIS A 225 13.77 -20.91 9.40
CA HIS A 225 13.74 -19.44 9.33
C HIS A 225 12.37 -18.76 9.45
N ALA A 226 12.01 -18.39 10.68
CA ALA A 226 11.10 -17.29 10.93
C ALA A 226 11.74 -16.00 10.39
N THR A 227 11.18 -15.44 9.32
CA THR A 227 11.50 -14.09 8.87
C THR A 227 10.94 -13.12 9.90
N ASN A 228 11.82 -12.36 10.55
CA ASN A 228 11.46 -11.22 11.40
C ASN A 228 10.96 -10.06 10.52
N GLY A 229 9.86 -10.26 9.80
CA GLY A 229 9.19 -9.19 9.07
C GLY A 229 8.50 -8.23 10.04
N LEU A 230 8.36 -6.97 9.63
CA LEU A 230 7.57 -6.00 10.38
C LEU A 230 6.15 -6.57 10.52
N THR A 231 5.74 -6.84 11.76
CA THR A 231 4.38 -7.30 12.04
C THR A 231 3.45 -6.10 11.82
N PRO A 232 2.36 -6.26 11.05
CA PRO A 232 1.39 -5.18 10.86
C PRO A 232 0.82 -4.77 12.22
N ASP A 233 0.94 -3.50 12.59
CA ASP A 233 0.31 -2.98 13.80
C ASP A 233 -1.19 -2.74 13.53
N PRO A 234 -2.11 -3.42 14.23
CA PRO A 234 -3.55 -3.21 14.05
C PRO A 234 -4.04 -1.88 14.66
N LYS A 235 -3.21 -1.12 15.38
CA LYS A 235 -3.60 0.13 16.07
C LYS A 235 -3.17 1.38 15.31
N CYS A 236 -3.57 1.49 14.05
CA CYS A 236 -3.49 2.76 13.32
C CYS A 236 -4.84 3.48 13.46
N VAL A 237 -4.94 4.49 14.33
CA VAL A 237 -6.16 5.31 14.49
C VAL A 237 -6.01 6.58 13.66
N SER A 238 -6.66 6.65 12.50
CA SER A 238 -6.83 7.89 11.75
C SER A 238 -8.10 8.60 12.21
N ASN A 239 -7.95 9.79 12.82
CA ASN A 239 -9.07 10.71 12.98
C ASN A 239 -9.29 11.42 11.63
N GLU A 240 -10.04 10.80 10.73
CA GLU A 240 -10.39 11.42 9.46
C GLU A 240 -11.49 12.48 9.67
N VAL A 241 -11.10 13.76 9.54
CA VAL A 241 -12.05 14.82 9.21
C VAL A 241 -12.51 14.55 7.78
N ARG A 242 -13.76 14.14 7.59
CA ARG A 242 -14.38 13.97 6.27
C ARG A 242 -14.36 15.30 5.52
N VAL A 243 -13.37 15.49 4.66
CA VAL A 243 -13.40 16.53 3.64
C VAL A 243 -14.06 15.91 2.41
N PHE A 244 -15.26 16.37 2.09
CA PHE A 244 -15.95 16.00 0.85
C PHE A 244 -15.04 16.31 -0.35
N GLU A 245 -14.68 15.28 -1.11
CA GLU A 245 -14.08 15.47 -2.43
C GLU A 245 -15.13 16.06 -3.37
N SER A 246 -15.07 17.37 -3.58
CA SER A 246 -15.74 18.01 -4.70
C SER A 246 -15.08 17.51 -5.99
N ALA A 247 -15.87 16.86 -6.84
CA ALA A 247 -15.45 16.36 -8.14
C ALA A 247 -14.90 17.51 -9.01
N GLY A 248 -13.65 17.39 -9.44
CA GLY A 248 -13.02 18.23 -10.45
C GLY A 248 -12.94 17.51 -11.79
N ASP A 249 -13.65 18.07 -12.77
CA ASP A 249 -13.40 18.13 -14.22
C ASP A 249 -13.04 16.85 -15.01
N LEU A 250 -14.08 16.20 -15.52
CA LEU A 250 -14.02 15.48 -16.80
C LEU A 250 -14.75 16.30 -17.87
N SER A 251 -13.96 17.00 -18.69
CA SER A 251 -14.41 17.61 -19.94
C SER A 251 -14.67 16.53 -20.99
N ALA A 252 -15.92 16.40 -21.46
CA ALA A 252 -16.31 16.48 -22.87
C ALA A 252 -17.79 16.09 -23.10
N CYS A 253 -18.39 16.76 -24.10
CA CYS A 253 -19.66 16.51 -24.80
C CYS A 253 -20.93 17.16 -24.21
N ALA A 254 -21.25 18.30 -24.83
CA ALA A 254 -22.43 19.12 -24.66
C ALA A 254 -23.76 18.38 -24.92
N SER A 255 -24.77 18.70 -24.11
CA SER A 255 -26.17 18.79 -24.55
C SER A 255 -26.93 19.75 -23.63
N ASN A 256 -27.48 20.78 -24.25
CA ASN A 256 -28.17 21.93 -23.66
C ASN A 256 -29.28 21.54 -22.68
N ARG A 257 -29.22 22.06 -21.45
CA ARG A 257 -30.42 22.45 -20.67
C ARG A 257 -30.14 23.72 -19.88
N VAL A 258 -30.88 24.76 -20.23
CA VAL A 258 -31.00 26.05 -19.55
C VAL A 258 -31.69 25.85 -18.20
N LEU A 259 -31.21 26.49 -17.12
CA LEU A 259 -32.02 27.31 -16.20
C LEU A 259 -31.21 27.94 -15.04
N SER A 260 -31.38 29.27 -14.96
CA SER A 260 -31.38 30.17 -13.81
C SER A 260 -30.07 30.56 -13.09
N ASN A 261 -29.66 31.80 -13.38
CA ASN A 261 -28.66 32.59 -12.68
C ASN A 261 -29.09 32.91 -11.24
N GLN A 262 -28.21 32.72 -10.26
CA GLN A 262 -28.16 33.57 -9.07
C GLN A 262 -26.72 34.03 -8.87
N VAL A 263 -26.56 35.35 -8.94
CA VAL A 263 -25.32 36.10 -8.84
C VAL A 263 -24.92 36.19 -7.37
N MET A 264 -23.72 35.74 -7.02
CA MET A 264 -22.99 36.25 -5.85
C MET A 264 -21.72 36.93 -6.37
N THR A 265 -21.71 38.25 -6.26
CA THR A 265 -20.55 39.11 -6.51
C THR A 265 -19.58 38.99 -5.34
N CYS A 266 -18.38 38.46 -5.58
CA CYS A 266 -17.24 38.65 -4.67
C CYS A 266 -16.27 39.65 -5.32
N ASN A 267 -16.09 40.79 -4.67
CA ASN A 267 -15.16 41.84 -5.08
C ASN A 267 -13.73 41.30 -5.14
N VAL A 268 -13.10 41.37 -6.32
CA VAL A 268 -11.67 41.08 -6.50
C VAL A 268 -10.90 42.39 -6.33
N VAL A 269 -10.06 42.46 -5.30
CA VAL A 269 -9.03 43.49 -5.19
C VAL A 269 -7.87 43.10 -6.13
N PRO A 270 -7.42 43.98 -7.03
CA PRO A 270 -6.33 43.66 -7.93
C PRO A 270 -4.99 43.82 -7.21
N LEU A 271 -4.18 42.75 -7.18
CA LEU A 271 -2.76 42.82 -6.89
C LEU A 271 -1.99 42.78 -8.21
N THR A 272 -1.22 43.83 -8.47
CA THR A 272 -0.17 43.87 -9.50
C THR A 272 1.16 44.22 -8.83
N PRO A 273 2.33 43.90 -9.42
CA PRO A 273 2.71 42.66 -10.12
C PRO A 273 4.11 42.16 -9.67
N ASN A 274 4.59 41.07 -10.29
CA ASN A 274 5.96 40.53 -10.28
C ASN A 274 6.38 39.62 -9.11
N LYS A 275 5.95 38.35 -9.18
CA LYS A 275 6.87 37.21 -9.04
C LYS A 275 6.56 36.22 -10.16
N LYS A 276 7.59 35.57 -10.71
CA LYS A 276 7.48 34.60 -11.80
C LYS A 276 6.43 33.53 -11.49
N ALA A 277 5.83 32.96 -12.53
CA ALA A 277 4.83 31.92 -12.37
C ALA A 277 5.42 30.71 -11.60
N PRO A 278 4.64 30.04 -10.73
CA PRO A 278 5.11 28.92 -9.91
C PRO A 278 5.75 27.77 -10.70
N GLU A 279 5.41 27.67 -11.99
CA GLU A 279 5.89 26.65 -12.92
C GLU A 279 7.37 26.86 -13.32
N GLU A 280 7.97 28.02 -13.03
CA GLU A 280 9.34 28.38 -13.40
C GLU A 280 10.32 28.45 -12.21
N GLN A 281 9.91 28.06 -11.00
CA GLN A 281 10.79 28.09 -9.82
C GLN A 281 11.60 26.80 -9.67
N SER A 282 12.91 26.93 -9.43
CA SER A 282 13.79 25.78 -9.18
C SER A 282 13.68 25.25 -7.74
N ASN A 283 14.12 24.00 -7.51
CA ASN A 283 14.09 23.37 -6.18
C ASN A 283 14.88 24.15 -5.11
N ASP A 284 15.97 24.83 -5.50
CA ASP A 284 16.80 25.62 -4.58
C ASP A 284 16.15 26.96 -4.22
N GLU A 285 15.40 27.56 -5.16
CA GLU A 285 14.61 28.78 -4.91
C GLU A 285 13.44 28.52 -3.95
N TRP A 286 12.81 27.33 -4.03
CA TRP A 286 11.78 26.91 -3.08
C TRP A 286 12.33 26.75 -1.65
N LEU A 287 13.56 26.23 -1.50
CA LEU A 287 14.21 26.13 -0.19
C LEU A 287 14.58 27.52 0.37
N GLN A 288 14.95 28.48 -0.48
CA GLN A 288 15.30 29.84 -0.06
C GLN A 288 14.10 30.70 0.33
N ASP A 289 13.03 30.73 -0.47
CA ASP A 289 11.85 31.55 -0.18
C ASP A 289 11.16 31.11 1.12
N TYR A 290 11.20 29.80 1.44
CA TYR A 290 10.64 29.26 2.68
C TYR A 290 11.49 29.62 3.91
N ASN A 291 12.82 29.65 3.80
CA ASN A 291 13.72 30.06 4.88
C ASN A 291 13.67 31.58 5.15
N SER A 292 13.18 32.37 4.20
CA SER A 292 13.14 33.84 4.27
C SER A 292 11.86 34.38 4.93
N ALA A 293 10.89 33.51 5.25
CA ALA A 293 9.60 33.87 5.83
C ALA A 293 9.53 33.67 7.36
N GLY A 294 10.67 33.50 8.03
CA GLY A 294 10.82 33.39 9.49
C GLY A 294 11.10 34.72 10.17
#